data_AF-A0A6J1HCT2-F1
#
_entry.id   AF-A0A6J1HCT2-F1
#
_cell.length_a   1.000
_cell.length_b   1.000
_cell.length_c   1.000
_cell.angle_alpha   90.00
_cell.angle_beta   90.00
_cell.angle_gamma   90.00
#
_symmetry.space_group_name_H-M   'P 1'
#
loop_
_entity.id
_entity.type
_entity.pdbx_description
1 polymer ?
#
loop_
_entity_poly.entity_id
_entity_poly.type
_entity_poly.pdbx_seq_one_letter_code
_entity_poly.pdbx_strand_id
1 'polypeptide(L)'
;MNSGSQEMRTRRQHPVTQNSPSLAISCTAKLPQDVQISPITGDDERGDFNSNNDSSASGLLKTLHISTRLMDDFLALSKSNTEKDLETCGILGAHLQEKETFYVTTLVIPKQESTSNSCQAINEEEVYAIHSERSLCPVGWIHTHPSQSCFMSSIDLHTHYPYQVMVPEAFAIVVAPTDASRSFGIFRLSDPGGMKILRECQEDGFHPHKGPEDGSPIYELCSNVYQNSNLRFEIIDLRS
;
A
#
# COMPACT_ATOMS: atom_id res chain seq x y z
N MET A 1 44.43 55.71 12.80
CA MET A 1 43.38 55.26 13.74
C MET A 1 42.15 54.92 12.93
N ASN A 2 41.66 53.68 12.99
CA ASN A 2 40.40 53.19 12.37
C ASN A 2 40.28 53.30 10.82
N SER A 3 39.57 52.43 10.10
CA SER A 3 38.73 51.26 10.43
C SER A 3 38.83 50.19 9.33
N GLY A 4 38.35 48.96 9.56
CA GLY A 4 37.84 48.10 8.48
C GLY A 4 38.29 46.64 8.42
N SER A 5 38.04 45.85 9.48
CA SER A 5 38.10 44.38 9.36
C SER A 5 36.78 43.84 8.79
N GLN A 6 36.84 42.98 7.77
CA GLN A 6 35.65 42.37 7.17
C GLN A 6 35.17 41.16 8.01
N GLU A 7 33.89 41.13 8.40
CA GLU A 7 33.27 39.93 8.96
C GLU A 7 32.88 38.95 7.86
N MET A 8 33.46 37.75 7.87
CA MET A 8 33.04 36.65 7.00
C MET A 8 31.95 35.83 7.70
N ARG A 9 30.68 36.10 7.36
CA ARG A 9 29.51 35.49 8.04
C ARG A 9 29.30 34.03 7.61
N THR A 10 29.75 33.10 8.44
CA THR A 10 29.62 31.65 8.21
C THR A 10 28.16 31.21 8.20
N ARG A 11 27.64 30.75 7.05
CA ARG A 11 26.28 30.20 6.93
C ARG A 11 26.28 28.75 7.44
N ARG A 12 25.75 28.52 8.65
CA ARG A 12 25.46 27.15 9.13
C ARG A 12 24.37 26.55 8.23
N GLN A 13 24.68 25.43 7.58
CA GLN A 13 23.68 24.52 7.02
C GLN A 13 23.33 23.48 8.08
N HIS A 14 22.04 23.27 8.32
CA HIS A 14 21.56 22.14 9.10
C HIS A 14 21.48 20.91 8.19
N PRO A 15 22.03 19.74 8.55
CA PRO A 15 21.78 18.52 7.81
C PRO A 15 20.33 18.09 8.07
N VAL A 16 19.57 17.89 6.99
CA VAL A 16 18.26 17.22 7.06
C VAL A 16 18.52 15.73 7.19
N THR A 17 18.03 15.12 8.26
CA THR A 17 18.12 13.67 8.48
C THR A 17 17.24 12.95 7.46
N GLN A 18 17.86 12.16 6.58
CA GLN A 18 17.12 11.19 5.76
C GLN A 18 16.72 10.02 6.66
N ASN A 19 15.42 9.90 6.95
CA ASN A 19 14.86 8.74 7.62
C ASN A 19 14.22 7.83 6.57
N SER A 20 14.92 6.74 6.21
CA SER A 20 14.30 5.59 5.56
C SER A 20 13.62 4.72 6.64
N PRO A 21 12.42 4.18 6.42
CA PRO A 21 11.79 3.28 7.39
C PRO A 21 12.60 1.98 7.54
N SER A 22 12.67 1.46 8.76
CA SER A 22 13.56 0.35 9.12
C SER A 22 12.91 -1.03 8.96
N LEU A 23 13.66 -1.99 8.41
CA LEU A 23 13.20 -3.37 8.23
C LEU A 23 13.26 -4.20 9.52
N ALA A 24 12.23 -5.02 9.76
CA ALA A 24 12.30 -6.49 9.80
C ALA A 24 11.07 -7.12 10.51
N ILE A 25 10.66 -8.33 10.09
CA ILE A 25 10.38 -9.52 10.93
C ILE A 25 9.66 -10.59 10.08
N SER A 26 10.02 -11.87 10.30
CA SER A 26 9.41 -13.05 9.66
C SER A 26 8.57 -13.82 10.67
N CYS A 27 7.32 -14.14 10.33
CA CYS A 27 6.36 -14.80 11.23
C CYS A 27 5.93 -16.18 10.71
N THR A 28 5.78 -17.17 11.59
CA THR A 28 5.19 -18.48 11.25
C THR A 28 4.35 -19.05 12.40
N ALA A 29 3.06 -19.36 12.17
CA ALA A 29 2.18 -20.05 13.12
C ALA A 29 0.96 -20.75 12.45
N LYS A 30 0.05 -21.31 13.27
CA LYS A 30 -0.97 -22.33 12.92
C LYS A 30 -2.24 -22.18 13.77
N LEU A 31 -3.40 -22.83 13.53
CA LEU A 31 -4.09 -23.51 12.40
C LEU A 31 -5.22 -24.34 13.05
N PRO A 32 -6.52 -24.16 12.71
CA PRO A 32 -7.18 -25.16 11.85
C PRO A 32 -8.34 -24.67 10.94
N GLN A 33 -8.77 -25.60 10.08
CA GLN A 33 -9.59 -25.43 8.87
C GLN A 33 -11.12 -25.55 9.10
N ASP A 34 -11.90 -24.81 8.28
CA ASP A 34 -12.94 -25.34 7.36
C ASP A 34 -13.95 -24.23 6.96
N VAL A 35 -13.73 -23.53 5.83
CA VAL A 35 -14.72 -22.59 5.24
C VAL A 35 -14.62 -22.58 3.71
N GLN A 36 -15.79 -22.53 3.04
CA GLN A 36 -15.93 -22.41 1.58
C GLN A 36 -15.42 -21.04 1.06
N ILE A 37 -14.71 -21.05 -0.07
CA ILE A 37 -14.09 -19.87 -0.71
C ILE A 37 -14.58 -19.79 -2.17
N SER A 38 -14.83 -18.58 -2.67
CA SER A 38 -15.15 -18.32 -4.09
C SER A 38 -14.18 -17.28 -4.68
N PRO A 39 -13.62 -17.50 -5.88
CA PRO A 39 -12.83 -16.49 -6.60
C PRO A 39 -13.71 -15.33 -7.07
N ILE A 40 -13.11 -14.15 -7.24
CA ILE A 40 -13.74 -13.02 -7.94
C ILE A 40 -13.45 -13.18 -9.43
N THR A 41 -14.47 -13.46 -10.22
CA THR A 41 -14.43 -13.27 -11.68
C THR A 41 -15.11 -11.94 -11.98
N GLY A 42 -14.40 -11.00 -12.62
CA GLY A 42 -15.03 -9.85 -13.24
C GLY A 42 -15.70 -10.28 -14.54
N ASP A 43 -16.97 -9.92 -14.73
CA ASP A 43 -17.70 -10.18 -15.97
C ASP A 43 -17.18 -9.27 -17.11
N ASP A 44 -16.14 -9.71 -17.80
CA ASP A 44 -15.70 -9.15 -19.09
C ASP A 44 -15.78 -10.24 -20.18
N GLU A 45 -16.86 -10.24 -20.96
CA GLU A 45 -16.89 -11.01 -22.20
C GLU A 45 -16.03 -10.36 -23.30
N ARG A 46 -15.29 -11.21 -24.02
CA ARG A 46 -14.72 -11.00 -25.36
C ARG A 46 -13.28 -10.45 -25.45
N GLY A 47 -12.31 -11.32 -25.16
CA GLY A 47 -10.91 -11.19 -25.58
C GLY A 47 -10.20 -12.55 -25.65
N ASP A 48 -10.16 -13.17 -26.84
CA ASP A 48 -9.51 -14.47 -27.06
C ASP A 48 -7.98 -14.33 -27.06
N PHE A 49 -7.32 -14.82 -26.01
CA PHE A 49 -5.86 -14.86 -25.91
C PHE A 49 -5.38 -16.27 -25.53
N ASN A 50 -4.61 -16.86 -26.45
CA ASN A 50 -3.99 -18.16 -26.27
C ASN A 50 -3.14 -18.23 -24.99
N SER A 51 -3.58 -19.04 -24.03
CA SER A 51 -2.74 -19.47 -22.90
C SER A 51 -1.62 -20.36 -23.40
N ASN A 52 -0.41 -19.79 -23.50
CA ASN A 52 0.87 -20.51 -23.49
C ASN A 52 2.02 -19.49 -23.36
N ASN A 53 2.35 -19.11 -22.12
CA ASN A 53 3.74 -18.76 -21.81
C ASN A 53 4.05 -19.10 -20.34
N ASP A 54 4.51 -20.33 -20.13
CA ASP A 54 5.06 -20.79 -18.86
C ASP A 54 6.52 -20.29 -18.78
N SER A 55 6.75 -19.17 -18.10
CA SER A 55 8.06 -18.50 -18.04
C SER A 55 8.47 -18.08 -16.64
N SER A 56 8.64 -19.09 -15.78
CA SER A 56 9.75 -19.25 -14.84
C SER A 56 10.13 -18.14 -13.83
N ALA A 57 10.20 -18.56 -12.56
CA ALA A 57 10.97 -17.97 -11.46
C ALA A 57 10.34 -16.85 -10.61
N SER A 58 9.02 -16.69 -10.62
CA SER A 58 8.31 -16.18 -9.44
C SER A 58 7.78 -17.35 -8.61
N GLY A 59 8.06 -17.37 -7.30
CA GLY A 59 7.40 -18.32 -6.40
C GLY A 59 5.92 -17.99 -6.32
N LEU A 60 5.05 -19.01 -6.23
CA LEU A 60 3.61 -18.80 -6.13
C LEU A 60 3.32 -17.84 -4.96
N LEU A 61 2.78 -16.65 -5.28
CA LEU A 61 2.45 -15.64 -4.28
C LEU A 61 1.45 -16.25 -3.28
N LYS A 62 1.70 -16.05 -1.98
CA LYS A 62 0.77 -16.50 -0.94
C LYS A 62 -0.59 -15.83 -1.09
N THR A 63 -1.62 -16.56 -0.70
CA THR A 63 -2.99 -16.10 -0.70
C THR A 63 -3.19 -15.05 0.40
N LEU A 64 -3.97 -14.02 0.11
CA LEU A 64 -4.37 -12.99 1.07
C LEU A 64 -5.89 -12.99 1.22
N HIS A 65 -6.38 -13.02 2.45
CA HIS A 65 -7.79 -12.78 2.74
C HIS A 65 -7.98 -11.43 3.43
N ILE A 66 -8.92 -10.64 2.90
CA ILE A 66 -9.43 -9.40 3.50
C ILE A 66 -10.90 -9.57 3.88
N SER A 67 -11.37 -8.84 4.89
CA SER A 67 -12.80 -8.82 5.21
C SER A 67 -13.59 -8.16 4.09
N THR A 68 -14.77 -8.68 3.74
CA THR A 68 -15.70 -7.99 2.81
C THR A 68 -16.10 -6.61 3.30
N ARG A 69 -15.98 -6.34 4.61
CA ARG A 69 -16.32 -5.06 5.24
C ARG A 69 -15.19 -4.02 5.22
N LEU A 70 -13.97 -4.40 4.83
CA LEU A 70 -12.77 -3.55 4.99
C LEU A 70 -12.93 -2.18 4.32
N MET A 71 -13.45 -2.15 3.10
CA MET A 71 -13.64 -0.93 2.32
C MET A 71 -14.72 -0.02 2.92
N ASP A 72 -15.88 -0.58 3.30
CA ASP A 72 -17.01 0.17 3.85
C ASP A 72 -16.68 0.77 5.23
N ASP A 73 -16.08 -0.02 6.11
CA ASP A 73 -15.68 0.41 7.44
C ASP A 73 -14.55 1.46 7.34
N PHE A 74 -13.61 1.32 6.40
CA PHE A 74 -12.57 2.34 6.13
C PHE A 74 -13.17 3.65 5.59
N LEU A 75 -14.09 3.57 4.63
CA LEU A 75 -14.77 4.75 4.07
C LEU A 75 -15.59 5.50 5.13
N ALA A 76 -16.17 4.78 6.11
CA ALA A 76 -16.81 5.39 7.27
C ALA A 76 -15.81 6.16 8.17
N LEU A 77 -14.59 5.63 8.36
CA LEU A 77 -13.52 6.27 9.15
C LEU A 77 -12.88 7.49 8.45
N SER A 78 -12.84 7.49 7.12
CA SER A 78 -12.28 8.58 6.30
C SER A 78 -13.31 9.64 5.91
N LYS A 79 -14.61 9.39 6.07
CA LYS A 79 -15.72 10.25 5.66
C LYS A 79 -15.50 11.76 5.86
N SER A 80 -15.09 12.19 7.07
CA SER A 80 -14.87 13.61 7.39
C SER A 80 -13.74 14.26 6.58
N ASN A 81 -12.76 13.49 6.12
CA ASN A 81 -11.71 13.95 5.21
C ASN A 81 -12.18 13.89 3.76
N THR A 82 -12.84 12.79 3.36
CA THR A 82 -13.43 12.62 2.03
C THR A 82 -14.41 13.74 1.67
N GLU A 83 -15.29 14.14 2.60
CA GLU A 83 -16.21 15.28 2.44
C GLU A 83 -15.52 16.64 2.29
N LYS A 84 -14.23 16.74 2.63
CA LYS A 84 -13.39 17.94 2.49
C LYS A 84 -12.40 17.85 1.32
N ASP A 85 -12.53 16.83 0.46
CA ASP A 85 -11.56 16.51 -0.60
C ASP A 85 -10.13 16.36 -0.04
N LEU A 86 -10.01 15.58 1.04
CA LEU A 86 -8.74 15.19 1.66
C LEU A 86 -8.61 13.67 1.69
N GLU A 87 -7.44 13.17 1.28
CA GLU A 87 -7.16 11.74 1.36
C GLU A 87 -7.02 11.27 2.81
N THR A 88 -7.24 9.98 3.03
CA THR A 88 -6.94 9.30 4.29
C THR A 88 -6.26 7.98 3.96
N CYS A 89 -5.25 7.58 4.73
CA CYS A 89 -4.62 6.26 4.66
C CYS A 89 -4.82 5.43 5.95
N GLY A 90 -4.67 4.12 5.80
CA GLY A 90 -4.59 3.13 6.86
C GLY A 90 -3.66 1.97 6.47
N ILE A 91 -3.06 1.31 7.46
CA ILE A 91 -2.03 0.28 7.27
C ILE A 91 -2.61 -1.09 7.69
N LEU A 92 -2.34 -2.11 6.88
CA LEU A 92 -2.96 -3.44 6.97
C LEU A 92 -2.01 -4.47 7.59
N GLY A 93 -2.36 -4.92 8.80
CA GLY A 93 -1.68 -5.98 9.52
C GLY A 93 -2.36 -7.34 9.33
N ALA A 94 -1.57 -8.37 9.04
CA ALA A 94 -2.05 -9.73 8.85
C ALA A 94 -1.29 -10.78 9.65
N HIS A 95 -1.96 -11.87 9.99
CA HIS A 95 -1.30 -13.09 10.47
C HIS A 95 -1.08 -14.08 9.31
N LEU A 96 0.13 -14.62 9.21
CA LEU A 96 0.41 -15.75 8.31
C LEU A 96 -0.02 -17.06 8.96
N GLN A 97 -1.03 -17.70 8.38
CA GLN A 97 -1.49 -19.04 8.73
C GLN A 97 -1.07 -20.06 7.66
N GLU A 98 -1.00 -21.32 8.06
CA GLU A 98 -0.72 -22.49 7.21
C GLU A 98 0.61 -22.43 6.40
N LYS A 99 1.42 -21.38 6.60
CA LYS A 99 2.59 -20.93 5.82
C LYS A 99 2.30 -20.34 4.43
N GLU A 100 1.08 -20.47 3.92
CA GLU A 100 0.71 -20.08 2.55
C GLU A 100 -0.43 -19.06 2.46
N THR A 101 -1.04 -18.68 3.59
CA THR A 101 -2.21 -17.78 3.60
C THR A 101 -2.12 -16.71 4.67
N PHE A 102 -2.07 -15.45 4.24
CA PHE A 102 -2.19 -14.28 5.10
C PHE A 102 -3.67 -13.93 5.32
N TYR A 103 -4.05 -13.66 6.57
CA TYR A 103 -5.36 -13.13 6.93
C TYR A 103 -5.21 -11.72 7.49
N VAL A 104 -5.76 -10.72 6.81
CA VAL A 104 -5.75 -9.32 7.25
C VAL A 104 -6.73 -9.15 8.40
N THR A 105 -6.18 -9.00 9.61
CA THR A 105 -6.92 -8.99 10.87
C THR A 105 -6.84 -7.64 11.59
N THR A 106 -6.07 -6.67 11.07
CA THR A 106 -5.91 -5.37 11.70
C THR A 106 -5.81 -4.26 10.65
N LEU A 107 -6.60 -3.21 10.83
CA LEU A 107 -6.49 -1.93 10.13
C LEU A 107 -6.06 -0.87 11.15
N VAL A 108 -4.86 -0.32 11.00
CA VAL A 108 -4.39 0.81 11.81
C VAL A 108 -4.62 2.09 11.01
N ILE A 109 -5.37 3.05 11.57
CA ILE A 109 -5.46 4.41 11.02
C ILE A 109 -4.40 5.24 11.75
N PRO A 110 -3.26 5.55 11.13
CA PRO A 110 -2.23 6.35 11.79
C PRO A 110 -2.69 7.81 11.94
N LYS A 111 -2.04 8.53 12.86
CA LYS A 111 -1.92 9.99 12.75
C LYS A 111 -1.36 10.30 11.36
N GLN A 112 -1.85 11.34 10.68
CA GLN A 112 -1.46 11.58 9.29
C GLN A 112 -1.63 13.05 8.89
N GLU A 113 -0.81 13.49 7.93
CA GLU A 113 -1.00 14.73 7.19
C GLU A 113 -1.68 14.41 5.85
N SER A 114 -2.77 15.13 5.53
CA SER A 114 -3.61 14.87 4.36
C SER A 114 -3.68 16.10 3.45
N THR A 115 -3.61 15.86 2.15
CA THR A 115 -3.97 16.80 1.08
C THR A 115 -5.04 16.16 0.20
N SER A 116 -5.48 16.85 -0.86
CA SER A 116 -6.42 16.28 -1.84
C SER A 116 -5.82 15.17 -2.69
N ASN A 117 -4.49 15.09 -2.80
CA ASN A 117 -3.75 14.19 -3.71
C ASN A 117 -2.64 13.39 -3.00
N SER A 118 -2.63 13.37 -1.67
CA SER A 118 -1.69 12.58 -0.87
C SER A 118 -2.15 12.46 0.59
N CYS A 119 -1.76 11.37 1.24
CA CYS A 119 -1.86 11.19 2.69
C CYS A 119 -0.58 10.52 3.23
N GLN A 120 0.06 11.13 4.22
CA GLN A 120 1.32 10.66 4.81
C GLN A 120 1.12 10.31 6.28
N ALA A 121 1.42 9.07 6.66
CA ALA A 121 1.45 8.64 8.05
C ALA A 121 2.54 9.41 8.82
N ILE A 122 2.19 9.90 10.01
CA ILE A 122 3.14 10.48 10.97
C ILE A 122 3.24 9.58 12.19
N ASN A 123 4.43 9.56 12.80
CA ASN A 123 4.77 8.68 13.93
C ASN A 123 4.57 7.17 13.63
N GLU A 124 5.09 6.70 12.50
CA GLU A 124 5.05 5.29 12.06
C GLU A 124 5.61 4.30 13.11
N GLU A 125 6.42 4.78 14.07
CA GLU A 125 6.86 4.01 15.24
C GLU A 125 5.69 3.45 16.08
N GLU A 126 4.56 4.15 16.20
CA GLU A 126 3.37 3.66 16.89
C GLU A 126 2.73 2.50 16.11
N VAL A 127 2.67 2.61 14.79
CA VAL A 127 2.16 1.55 13.91
C VAL A 127 3.06 0.32 13.96
N TYR A 128 4.38 0.51 13.90
CA TYR A 128 5.36 -0.55 14.03
C TYR A 128 5.29 -1.24 15.40
N ALA A 129 5.12 -0.48 16.49
CA ALA A 129 4.97 -1.04 17.83
C ALA A 129 3.74 -1.97 17.92
N ILE A 130 2.59 -1.54 17.40
CA ILE A 130 1.37 -2.36 17.32
C ILE A 130 1.60 -3.64 16.51
N HIS A 131 2.23 -3.53 15.33
CA HIS A 131 2.50 -4.69 14.48
C HIS A 131 3.48 -5.66 15.15
N SER A 132 4.54 -5.16 15.78
CA SER A 132 5.55 -5.96 16.48
C SER A 132 4.96 -6.66 17.70
N GLU A 133 4.25 -5.93 18.58
CA GLU A 133 3.62 -6.49 19.80
C GLU A 133 2.60 -7.58 19.46
N ARG A 134 1.83 -7.38 18.40
CA ARG A 134 0.80 -8.33 17.93
C ARG A 134 1.32 -9.36 16.93
N SER A 135 2.62 -9.35 16.58
CA SER A 135 3.22 -10.25 15.57
C SER A 135 2.50 -10.25 14.21
N LEU A 136 2.09 -9.06 13.76
CA LEU A 136 1.42 -8.81 12.48
C LEU A 136 2.44 -8.52 11.37
N CYS A 137 2.26 -9.13 10.21
CA CYS A 137 2.98 -8.77 8.99
C CYS A 137 2.31 -7.54 8.35
N PRO A 138 3.07 -6.49 7.95
CA PRO A 138 2.54 -5.33 7.24
C PRO A 138 2.34 -5.69 5.76
N VAL A 139 1.19 -6.29 5.43
CA VAL A 139 0.92 -6.84 4.09
C VAL A 139 0.31 -5.82 3.11
N GLY A 140 0.17 -4.57 3.52
CA GLY A 140 -0.34 -3.54 2.62
C GLY A 140 -0.87 -2.31 3.31
N TRP A 141 -1.56 -1.50 2.53
CA TRP A 141 -2.18 -0.26 2.96
C TRP A 141 -3.45 0.02 2.14
N ILE A 142 -4.28 0.93 2.64
CA ILE A 142 -5.52 1.37 2.02
C ILE A 142 -5.61 2.89 2.09
N HIS A 143 -5.97 3.55 1.01
CA HIS A 143 -6.23 4.99 0.98
C HIS A 143 -7.46 5.38 0.17
N THR A 144 -7.92 6.61 0.35
CA THR A 144 -9.02 7.18 -0.43
C THR A 144 -8.50 8.11 -1.52
N HIS A 145 -9.10 8.05 -2.71
CA HIS A 145 -9.14 9.13 -3.70
C HIS A 145 -10.52 9.81 -3.62
N PRO A 146 -10.69 10.94 -2.89
CA PRO A 146 -12.01 11.50 -2.60
C PRO A 146 -12.79 11.96 -3.84
N SER A 147 -12.09 12.43 -4.86
CA SER A 147 -12.66 13.00 -6.09
C SER A 147 -12.06 12.44 -7.38
N GLN A 148 -10.88 11.81 -7.30
CA GLN A 148 -10.16 11.22 -8.43
C GLN A 148 -10.70 9.82 -8.77
N SER A 149 -10.35 9.33 -9.95
CA SER A 149 -10.63 7.95 -10.34
C SER A 149 -9.81 6.93 -9.53
N CYS A 150 -10.20 5.67 -9.56
CA CYS A 150 -9.46 4.58 -8.95
C CYS A 150 -8.23 4.19 -9.80
N PHE A 151 -7.02 4.60 -9.40
CA PHE A 151 -5.75 4.23 -10.02
C PHE A 151 -4.60 4.40 -9.02
N MET A 152 -3.41 3.86 -9.29
CA MET A 152 -2.20 4.15 -8.49
C MET A 152 -1.51 5.41 -9.01
N SER A 153 -1.42 6.45 -8.17
CA SER A 153 -0.70 7.69 -8.44
C SER A 153 0.83 7.49 -8.42
N SER A 154 1.60 8.46 -8.93
CA SER A 154 3.07 8.46 -8.79
C SER A 154 3.52 8.32 -7.33
N ILE A 155 2.84 9.02 -6.41
CA ILE A 155 3.11 8.97 -4.98
C ILE A 155 2.77 7.59 -4.42
N ASP A 156 1.68 6.96 -4.88
CA ASP A 156 1.24 5.65 -4.42
C ASP A 156 2.21 4.55 -4.85
N LEU A 157 2.75 4.64 -6.07
CA LEU A 157 3.75 3.70 -6.59
C LEU A 157 5.04 3.73 -5.76
N HIS A 158 5.53 4.93 -5.43
CA HIS A 158 6.69 5.13 -4.56
C HIS A 158 6.41 4.71 -3.11
N THR A 159 5.21 4.99 -2.59
CA THR A 159 4.77 4.56 -1.25
C THR A 159 4.67 3.04 -1.16
N HIS A 160 4.18 2.38 -2.21
CA HIS A 160 3.96 0.94 -2.23
C HIS A 160 5.22 0.13 -2.49
N TYR A 161 6.17 0.65 -3.27
CA TYR A 161 7.46 -0.01 -3.56
C TYR A 161 8.16 -0.63 -2.33
N PRO A 162 8.42 0.10 -1.21
CA PRO A 162 9.08 -0.49 -0.04
C PRO A 162 8.26 -1.60 0.62
N TYR A 163 6.92 -1.52 0.63
CA TYR A 163 6.06 -2.62 1.12
C TYR A 163 6.28 -3.89 0.30
N GLN A 164 6.28 -3.79 -1.04
CA GLN A 164 6.44 -4.95 -1.92
C GLN A 164 7.88 -5.50 -1.93
N VAL A 165 8.90 -4.67 -1.65
CA VAL A 165 10.28 -5.13 -1.40
C VAL A 165 10.37 -5.96 -0.12
N MET A 166 9.64 -5.58 0.94
CA MET A 166 9.67 -6.27 2.24
C MET A 166 8.78 -7.52 2.27
N VAL A 167 7.62 -7.47 1.62
CA VAL A 167 6.61 -8.53 1.54
C VAL A 167 6.20 -8.67 0.07
N PRO A 168 6.65 -9.70 -0.66
CA PRO A 168 6.36 -9.85 -2.10
C PRO A 168 4.86 -9.91 -2.44
N GLU A 169 4.04 -10.35 -1.48
CA GLU A 169 2.59 -10.39 -1.58
C GLU A 169 1.89 -9.06 -1.23
N ALA A 170 2.63 -8.01 -0.88
CA ALA A 170 2.01 -6.74 -0.46
C ALA A 170 1.10 -6.15 -1.54
N PHE A 171 0.08 -5.41 -1.08
CA PHE A 171 -0.89 -4.74 -1.95
C PHE A 171 -1.27 -3.34 -1.43
N ALA A 172 -1.83 -2.53 -2.31
CA ALA A 172 -2.44 -1.23 -2.02
C ALA A 172 -3.93 -1.27 -2.40
N ILE A 173 -4.81 -0.74 -1.55
CA ILE A 173 -6.23 -0.54 -1.89
C ILE A 173 -6.49 0.95 -2.11
N VAL A 174 -6.93 1.32 -3.31
CA VAL A 174 -7.44 2.67 -3.61
C VAL A 174 -8.96 2.62 -3.50
N VAL A 175 -9.58 3.42 -2.63
CA VAL A 175 -11.04 3.59 -2.52
C VAL A 175 -11.42 4.92 -3.16
N ALA A 176 -12.18 4.88 -4.26
CA ALA A 176 -12.58 6.06 -5.05
C ALA A 176 -14.11 6.20 -5.04
N PRO A 177 -14.72 6.78 -3.99
CA PRO A 177 -16.18 6.80 -3.81
C PRO A 177 -16.94 7.59 -4.89
N THR A 178 -16.27 8.46 -5.64
CA THR A 178 -16.84 9.23 -6.76
C THR A 178 -16.62 8.58 -8.13
N ASP A 179 -15.82 7.52 -8.23
CA ASP A 179 -15.58 6.81 -9.48
C ASP A 179 -16.76 5.87 -9.80
N ALA A 180 -17.61 6.31 -10.71
CA ALA A 180 -18.78 5.56 -11.16
C ALA A 180 -18.44 4.27 -11.94
N SER A 181 -17.19 4.08 -12.36
CA SER A 181 -16.72 2.87 -13.06
C SER A 181 -16.09 1.85 -12.12
N ARG A 182 -15.37 2.31 -11.10
CA ARG A 182 -14.64 1.45 -10.14
C ARG A 182 -14.50 2.13 -8.77
N SER A 183 -15.41 1.81 -7.85
CA SER A 183 -15.43 2.39 -6.50
C SER A 183 -14.24 2.02 -5.61
N PHE A 184 -13.54 0.91 -5.92
CA PHE A 184 -12.23 0.59 -5.32
C PHE A 184 -11.40 -0.31 -6.25
N GLY A 185 -10.10 -0.39 -6.00
CA GLY A 185 -9.18 -1.30 -6.69
C GLY A 185 -8.10 -1.79 -5.75
N ILE A 186 -7.62 -3.02 -5.98
CA ILE A 186 -6.57 -3.68 -5.19
C ILE A 186 -5.39 -3.92 -6.12
N PHE A 187 -4.26 -3.25 -5.85
CA PHE A 187 -3.13 -3.15 -6.77
C PHE A 187 -1.82 -3.63 -6.16
N ARG A 188 -0.90 -4.06 -7.03
CA ARG A 188 0.52 -4.32 -6.74
C ARG A 188 1.38 -3.74 -7.86
N LEU A 189 2.67 -3.50 -7.59
CA LEU A 189 3.63 -3.23 -8.67
C LEU A 189 3.86 -4.51 -9.48
N SER A 190 4.00 -4.38 -10.81
CA SER A 190 4.41 -5.52 -11.64
C SER A 190 5.86 -5.89 -11.31
N ASP A 191 6.15 -7.19 -11.26
CA ASP A 191 7.43 -7.73 -10.82
C ASP A 191 7.94 -8.71 -11.90
N PRO A 192 9.10 -8.45 -12.56
CA PRO A 192 10.11 -7.45 -12.24
C PRO A 192 9.89 -6.03 -12.81
N GLY A 193 8.94 -5.83 -13.73
CA GLY A 193 8.81 -4.60 -14.54
C GLY A 193 8.73 -3.30 -13.73
N GLY A 194 7.62 -3.08 -13.03
CA GLY A 194 7.41 -1.92 -12.17
C GLY A 194 8.39 -1.84 -11.00
N MET A 195 8.67 -2.98 -10.36
CA MET A 195 9.66 -3.07 -9.27
C MET A 195 11.06 -2.59 -9.70
N LYS A 196 11.48 -2.82 -10.95
CA LYS A 196 12.73 -2.30 -11.50
C LYS A 196 12.67 -0.78 -11.70
N ILE A 197 11.59 -0.26 -12.28
CA ILE A 197 11.43 1.18 -12.57
C ILE A 197 11.44 2.02 -11.29
N LEU A 198 10.68 1.59 -10.27
CA LEU A 198 10.62 2.31 -8.99
C LEU A 198 11.96 2.26 -8.24
N ARG A 199 12.70 1.14 -8.32
CA ARG A 199 14.07 1.00 -7.78
C ARG A 199 15.08 1.96 -8.41
N GLU A 200 14.96 2.20 -9.71
CA GLU A 200 15.90 3.02 -10.49
C GLU A 200 15.51 4.51 -10.53
N CYS A 201 14.31 4.86 -10.08
CA CYS A 201 13.81 6.22 -10.04
C CYS A 201 14.51 7.06 -8.95
N GLN A 202 14.80 8.32 -9.26
CA GLN A 202 15.46 9.30 -8.38
C GLN A 202 14.77 10.68 -8.47
N GLU A 203 13.50 10.73 -8.92
CA GLU A 203 12.72 11.96 -9.08
C GLU A 203 11.86 12.22 -7.83
N ASP A 204 11.81 13.47 -7.39
CA ASP A 204 11.04 13.90 -6.21
C ASP A 204 9.68 14.51 -6.62
N GLY A 205 8.66 14.34 -5.78
CA GLY A 205 7.32 14.89 -6.01
C GLY A 205 6.54 14.13 -7.10
N PHE A 206 5.48 14.73 -7.63
CA PHE A 206 4.61 14.08 -8.61
C PHE A 206 5.22 14.09 -10.03
N HIS A 207 5.56 12.91 -10.56
CA HIS A 207 6.21 12.77 -11.86
C HIS A 207 5.73 11.53 -12.64
N PRO A 208 5.76 11.54 -13.98
CA PRO A 208 5.39 10.38 -14.80
C PRO A 208 6.51 9.35 -14.89
N HIS A 209 6.19 8.07 -14.75
CA HIS A 209 7.13 6.99 -15.05
C HIS A 209 7.06 6.56 -16.51
N LYS A 210 8.20 6.13 -17.07
CA LYS A 210 8.22 5.34 -18.31
C LYS A 210 7.71 3.93 -18.01
N GLY A 211 6.98 3.34 -18.95
CA GLY A 211 6.57 1.95 -18.85
C GLY A 211 7.75 0.96 -18.95
N PRO A 212 7.58 -0.27 -18.44
CA PRO A 212 8.46 -1.41 -18.68
C PRO A 212 8.88 -1.60 -20.14
N GLU A 213 10.10 -2.10 -20.36
CA GLU A 213 10.68 -2.36 -21.70
C GLU A 213 9.90 -3.41 -22.51
N ASP A 214 9.20 -4.33 -21.83
CA ASP A 214 8.35 -5.35 -22.42
C ASP A 214 6.92 -4.87 -22.76
N GLY A 215 6.58 -3.63 -22.41
CA GLY A 215 5.25 -3.05 -22.62
C GLY A 215 4.19 -3.47 -21.59
N SER A 216 4.57 -4.21 -20.53
CA SER A 216 3.69 -4.47 -19.39
C SER A 216 3.35 -3.16 -18.63
N PRO A 217 2.25 -3.10 -17.86
CA PRO A 217 1.97 -1.94 -17.03
C PRO A 217 2.91 -1.88 -15.81
N ILE A 218 3.13 -0.69 -15.25
CA ILE A 218 4.00 -0.49 -14.07
C ILE A 218 3.38 -1.02 -12.76
N TYR A 219 2.05 -1.17 -12.74
CA TYR A 219 1.27 -1.80 -11.67
C TYR A 219 0.11 -2.58 -12.28
N GLU A 220 -0.42 -3.54 -11.53
CA GLU A 220 -1.47 -4.47 -11.94
C GLU A 220 -2.47 -4.71 -10.81
N LEU A 221 -3.61 -5.32 -11.11
CA LEU A 221 -4.57 -5.76 -10.09
C LEU A 221 -4.05 -7.01 -9.37
N CYS A 222 -4.21 -7.08 -8.05
CA CYS A 222 -3.81 -8.26 -7.27
C CYS A 222 -4.75 -9.45 -7.53
N SER A 223 -4.21 -10.51 -8.14
CA SER A 223 -4.91 -11.78 -8.38
C SER A 223 -4.93 -12.72 -7.16
N ASN A 224 -4.09 -12.46 -6.14
CA ASN A 224 -3.92 -13.30 -4.95
C ASN A 224 -4.68 -12.80 -3.71
N VAL A 225 -5.53 -11.78 -3.84
CA VAL A 225 -6.34 -11.20 -2.74
C VAL A 225 -7.81 -11.61 -2.87
N TYR A 226 -8.37 -12.20 -1.81
CA TYR A 226 -9.72 -12.75 -1.77
C TYR A 226 -10.53 -12.10 -0.66
N GLN A 227 -11.75 -11.67 -0.96
CA GLN A 227 -12.68 -11.17 0.04
C GLN A 227 -13.32 -12.34 0.81
N ASN A 228 -13.35 -12.25 2.14
CA ASN A 228 -13.88 -13.29 3.03
C ASN A 228 -14.90 -12.66 4.00
N SER A 229 -16.16 -13.07 3.89
CA SER A 229 -17.27 -12.56 4.71
C SER A 229 -17.24 -13.03 6.17
N ASN A 230 -16.51 -14.11 6.46
CA ASN A 230 -16.32 -14.64 7.81
C ASN A 230 -15.10 -14.04 8.51
N LEU A 231 -14.18 -13.41 7.77
CA LEU A 231 -13.00 -12.76 8.33
C LEU A 231 -13.40 -11.46 9.04
N ARG A 232 -13.10 -11.41 10.34
CA ARG A 232 -13.19 -10.19 11.16
C ARG A 232 -11.81 -9.56 11.27
N PHE A 233 -11.79 -8.24 11.40
CA PHE A 233 -10.59 -7.46 11.66
C PHE A 233 -10.86 -6.43 12.76
N GLU A 234 -9.80 -5.99 13.41
CA GLU A 234 -9.80 -4.92 14.41
C GLU A 234 -9.41 -3.59 13.76
N ILE A 235 -10.03 -2.50 14.20
CA ILE A 235 -9.68 -1.13 13.80
C ILE A 235 -8.99 -0.47 14.98
N ILE A 236 -7.78 0.06 14.75
CA ILE A 236 -7.02 0.83 15.74
C ILE A 236 -6.82 2.23 15.17
N ASP A 237 -7.56 3.21 15.69
CA ASP A 237 -7.48 4.61 15.25
C ASP A 237 -6.56 5.40 16.19
N LEU A 238 -5.45 5.90 15.67
CA LEU A 238 -4.41 6.63 16.41
C LEU A 238 -4.54 8.15 16.27
N ARG A 239 -5.55 8.66 15.55
CA ARG A 239 -5.70 10.09 15.23
C ARG A 239 -6.06 10.98 16.44
N SER A 240 -6.36 10.40 17.59
CA SER A 240 -6.76 11.07 18.85
C SER A 240 -5.59 11.47 19.75
#